data_AF-A0AAV2AM55-F1
#
_entry.id   AF-A0AAV2AM55-F1
#
_cell.length_a   1.000
_cell.length_b   1.000
_cell.length_c   1.000
_cell.angle_alpha   90.00
_cell.angle_beta   90.00
_cell.angle_gamma   90.00
#
_symmetry.space_group_name_H-M   'P 1'
#
loop_
_entity.id
_entity.type
_entity.pdbx_description
1 polymer ?
#
loop_
_entity_poly.entity_id
_entity_poly.type
_entity_poly.pdbx_seq_one_letter_code
_entity_poly.pdbx_strand_id
1 'polypeptide(L)'
;MKTITFQIIYILLLGCSSAISDLHPACIDFSSTNNIYPQSTPYGNLSAGTYKKISDAVTFPDCVQACCEDNKCNIAFLHNTICFTLHCHSYKLCKPLKRKGKKYQNSLVVIVRMPG
;
A
#
# COMPACT_ATOMS: atom_id res chain seq x y z
N MET A 1 14.33 -38.07 20.62
CA MET A 1 15.42 -37.10 20.37
C MET A 1 16.03 -37.30 18.97
N LYS A 2 15.30 -37.03 17.87
CA LYS A 2 15.84 -37.08 16.50
C LYS A 2 15.13 -36.11 15.52
N THR A 3 14.56 -35.00 16.02
CA THR A 3 13.75 -34.08 15.20
C THR A 3 14.40 -32.70 15.04
N ILE A 4 15.30 -32.31 15.96
CA ILE A 4 15.96 -31.00 15.94
C ILE A 4 17.06 -30.93 14.88
N THR A 5 17.75 -32.04 14.60
CA THR A 5 18.89 -32.07 13.66
C THR A 5 18.48 -31.90 12.20
N PHE A 6 17.29 -32.37 11.80
CA PHE A 6 16.78 -32.22 10.42
C PHE A 6 16.39 -30.78 10.07
N GLN A 7 15.85 -30.04 11.04
CA GLN A 7 15.46 -28.64 10.85
C GLN A 7 16.67 -27.74 10.60
N ILE A 8 17.78 -27.98 11.30
CA ILE A 8 19.00 -27.17 11.18
C ILE A 8 19.67 -27.37 9.82
N ILE A 9 19.66 -28.60 9.27
CA ILE A 9 20.24 -28.89 7.96
C ILE A 9 19.45 -28.22 6.84
N TYR A 10 18.12 -28.14 6.98
CA TYR A 10 17.26 -27.46 6.00
C TYR A 10 17.47 -25.94 5.99
N ILE A 11 17.69 -25.34 7.16
CA ILE A 11 17.97 -23.89 7.32
C ILE A 11 19.33 -23.50 6.71
N LEU A 12 20.32 -24.41 6.72
CA LEU A 12 21.65 -24.16 6.15
C LEU A 12 21.72 -24.35 4.63
N LEU A 13 20.88 -25.23 4.06
CA LEU A 13 20.83 -25.48 2.61
C LEU A 13 19.93 -24.48 1.86
N LEU A 14 18.89 -23.95 2.51
CA LEU A 14 18.12 -22.82 2.03
C LEU A 14 18.74 -21.52 2.56
N GLY A 15 19.84 -21.08 1.94
CA GLY A 15 20.35 -19.73 2.14
C GLY A 15 19.23 -18.70 1.99
N CYS A 16 18.85 -18.08 3.11
CA CYS A 16 17.83 -17.04 3.28
C CYS A 16 16.38 -17.42 2.88
N SER A 17 15.69 -18.21 3.71
CA SER A 17 14.22 -18.30 3.69
C SER A 17 13.58 -18.03 5.05
N SER A 18 13.93 -16.91 5.67
CA SER A 18 13.25 -16.40 6.87
C SER A 18 12.87 -14.93 6.72
N ALA A 19 12.20 -14.58 5.63
CA ALA A 19 11.50 -13.30 5.43
C ALA A 19 10.28 -13.41 4.49
N ILE A 20 9.68 -14.59 4.31
CA ILE A 20 8.62 -14.81 3.30
C ILE A 20 7.26 -15.19 3.93
N SER A 21 7.11 -15.11 5.26
CA SER A 21 5.89 -15.57 5.94
C SER A 21 5.09 -14.49 6.68
N ASP A 22 5.63 -13.28 6.85
CA ASP A 22 4.92 -12.15 7.49
C ASP A 22 4.39 -11.11 6.49
N LEU A 23 4.64 -11.30 5.19
CA LEU A 23 4.06 -10.47 4.16
C LEU A 23 2.77 -11.12 3.67
N HIS A 24 1.62 -10.53 3.99
CA HIS A 24 0.32 -10.97 3.49
C HIS A 24 0.39 -11.19 1.96
N PRO A 25 0.32 -12.44 1.45
CA PRO A 25 0.59 -12.75 0.05
C PRO A 25 -0.38 -12.07 -0.94
N ALA A 26 -1.52 -11.57 -0.48
CA ALA A 26 -2.52 -10.94 -1.35
C ALA A 26 -2.20 -9.50 -1.74
N CYS A 27 -1.16 -8.88 -1.17
CA CYS A 27 -0.96 -7.44 -1.34
C CYS A 27 0.09 -7.05 -2.40
N ILE A 28 1.13 -7.87 -2.60
CA ILE A 28 2.15 -7.62 -3.63
C ILE A 28 1.60 -7.84 -5.05
N ASP A 29 0.60 -8.71 -5.22
CA ASP A 29 0.03 -9.02 -6.54
C ASP A 29 -0.95 -7.93 -7.02
N PHE A 30 -1.69 -7.30 -6.10
CA PHE A 30 -2.64 -6.23 -6.42
C PHE A 30 -1.93 -4.91 -6.80
N SER A 31 -0.78 -4.58 -6.19
CA SER A 31 -0.01 -3.37 -6.55
C SER A 31 0.59 -3.43 -7.96
N SER A 32 0.82 -4.63 -8.50
CA SER A 32 1.46 -4.84 -9.80
C SER A 32 0.47 -4.84 -10.98
N THR A 33 -0.83 -5.01 -10.70
CA THR A 33 -1.91 -5.07 -11.70
C THR A 33 -2.91 -3.91 -11.60
N ASN A 34 -2.81 -3.07 -10.57
CA ASN A 34 -3.72 -1.95 -10.40
C ASN A 34 -3.33 -0.70 -11.18
N ASN A 35 -4.36 -0.09 -11.74
CA ASN A 35 -4.33 1.25 -12.31
C ASN A 35 -3.71 2.24 -11.31
N ILE A 36 -2.44 2.59 -11.50
CA ILE A 36 -1.82 3.72 -10.82
C ILE A 36 -2.37 4.99 -11.45
N TYR A 37 -2.89 5.92 -10.63
CA TYR A 37 -3.50 7.15 -11.12
C TYR A 37 -2.57 8.35 -10.86
N PRO A 38 -1.72 8.74 -11.83
CA PRO A 38 -0.82 9.87 -11.68
C PRO A 38 -1.56 11.20 -11.76
N GLN A 39 -0.99 12.22 -11.12
CA GLN A 39 -1.54 13.57 -11.01
C GLN A 39 -3.02 13.58 -10.58
N SER A 40 -3.34 12.69 -9.64
CA SER A 40 -4.70 12.49 -9.16
C SER A 40 -4.76 12.63 -7.65
N THR A 41 -5.95 12.90 -7.14
CA THR A 41 -6.26 12.90 -5.70
C THR A 41 -7.54 12.12 -5.47
N PRO A 42 -7.89 11.78 -4.23
CA PRO A 42 -9.23 11.32 -3.91
C PRO A 42 -10.28 12.34 -4.36
N TYR A 43 -11.40 11.88 -4.94
CA TYR A 43 -12.48 12.73 -5.45
C TYR A 43 -12.97 13.71 -4.37
N GLY A 44 -13.27 13.20 -3.18
CA GLY A 44 -13.73 13.94 -2.01
C GLY A 44 -12.63 14.73 -1.27
N ASN A 45 -11.39 14.71 -1.75
CA ASN A 45 -10.25 15.39 -1.14
C ASN A 45 -10.17 15.05 0.37
N LEU A 46 -10.06 16.04 1.27
CA LEU A 46 -10.00 15.83 2.72
C LEU A 46 -11.25 15.13 3.31
N SER A 47 -12.41 15.25 2.65
CA SER A 47 -13.65 14.59 3.08
C SER A 47 -13.78 13.14 2.61
N ALA A 48 -12.79 12.61 1.87
CA ALA A 48 -12.89 11.28 1.28
C ALA A 48 -12.91 10.14 2.31
N GLY A 49 -12.33 10.39 3.49
CA GLY A 49 -12.17 9.39 4.53
C GLY A 49 -11.24 9.86 5.62
N THR A 50 -10.79 8.91 6.43
CA THR A 50 -9.80 9.15 7.48
C THR A 50 -8.39 8.97 6.92
N TYR A 51 -7.61 10.05 6.90
CA TYR A 51 -6.22 10.05 6.45
C TYR A 51 -5.29 9.68 7.59
N LYS A 52 -4.30 8.84 7.31
CA LYS A 52 -3.15 8.58 8.18
C LYS A 52 -1.88 8.88 7.40
N LYS A 53 -1.05 9.78 7.93
CA LYS A 53 0.29 10.05 7.38
C LYS A 53 1.24 8.94 7.81
N ILE A 54 2.02 8.39 6.87
CA ILE A 54 3.04 7.37 7.14
C ILE A 54 4.41 8.01 7.01
N SER A 55 5.15 8.07 8.11
CA SER A 55 6.44 8.79 8.18
C SER A 55 7.56 8.08 7.43
N ASP A 56 7.60 6.74 7.49
CA ASP A 56 8.72 5.95 6.96
C ASP A 56 8.53 5.52 5.50
N ALA A 57 7.32 5.72 4.96
CA ALA A 57 6.98 5.40 3.58
C ALA A 57 7.11 6.63 2.68
N VAL A 58 8.33 6.88 2.17
CA VAL A 58 8.60 8.04 1.29
C VAL A 58 8.51 7.71 -0.19
N THR A 59 8.55 6.42 -0.53
CA THR A 59 8.39 5.94 -1.90
C THR A 59 6.95 5.49 -2.15
N PHE A 60 6.56 5.41 -3.42
CA PHE A 60 5.23 4.92 -3.79
C PHE A 60 5.03 3.44 -3.40
N PRO A 61 5.97 2.51 -3.68
CA PRO A 61 5.87 1.12 -3.23
C PRO A 61 5.71 0.99 -1.71
N ASP A 62 6.52 1.71 -0.92
CA ASP A 62 6.43 1.65 0.55
C ASP A 62 5.07 2.18 1.04
N CYS A 63 4.52 3.20 0.36
CA CYS A 63 3.22 3.75 0.71
C CYS A 63 2.07 2.76 0.43
N VAL A 64 2.16 2.03 -0.69
CA VAL A 64 1.22 0.95 -1.01
C VAL A 64 1.36 -0.19 0.00
N GLN A 65 2.58 -0.58 0.33
CA GLN A 65 2.88 -1.62 1.32
C GLN A 65 2.30 -1.26 2.70
N ALA A 66 2.47 -0.02 3.15
CA ALA A 66 1.89 0.45 4.41
C ALA A 66 0.35 0.42 4.42
N CYS A 67 -0.31 0.72 3.30
CA CYS A 67 -1.76 0.55 3.16
C CYS A 67 -2.15 -0.95 3.15
N CYS A 68 -1.30 -1.77 2.57
CA CYS A 68 -1.49 -3.21 2.48
C CYS A 68 -1.45 -3.91 3.85
N GLU A 69 -0.60 -3.47 4.75
CA GLU A 69 -0.51 -3.98 6.13
C GLU A 69 -1.70 -3.54 7.00
N ASP A 70 -2.39 -2.46 6.63
CA ASP A 70 -3.61 -1.99 7.30
C ASP A 70 -4.86 -2.53 6.60
N ASN A 71 -5.52 -3.52 7.22
CA ASN A 71 -6.76 -4.13 6.69
C ASN A 71 -7.92 -3.14 6.50
N LYS A 72 -7.89 -1.97 7.15
CA LYS A 72 -8.91 -0.92 6.97
C LYS A 72 -8.55 0.05 5.84
N CYS A 73 -7.31 0.04 5.36
CA CYS A 73 -6.90 0.95 4.30
C CYS A 73 -7.49 0.53 2.95
N ASN A 74 -8.06 1.52 2.26
CA ASN A 74 -8.66 1.38 0.95
C ASN A 74 -7.79 1.97 -0.16
N ILE A 75 -7.11 3.09 0.09
CA ILE A 75 -6.27 3.74 -0.92
C ILE A 75 -4.93 4.19 -0.33
N ALA A 76 -3.88 4.11 -1.13
CA ALA A 76 -2.59 4.74 -0.87
C ALA A 76 -2.46 5.98 -1.75
N PHE A 77 -2.11 7.11 -1.13
CA PHE A 77 -1.98 8.41 -1.77
C PHE A 77 -0.62 9.01 -1.44
N LEU A 78 0.27 9.07 -2.43
CA LEU A 78 1.56 9.74 -2.29
C LEU A 78 1.46 11.14 -2.90
N HIS A 79 1.82 12.17 -2.15
CA HIS A 79 1.85 13.56 -2.60
C HIS A 79 3.14 14.23 -2.18
N ASN A 80 3.98 14.63 -3.16
CA ASN A 80 5.30 15.23 -2.90
C ASN A 80 6.10 14.43 -1.87
N THR A 81 6.23 13.11 -2.08
CA THR A 81 6.92 12.14 -1.18
C THR A 81 6.31 11.97 0.21
N ILE A 82 5.15 12.56 0.49
CA ILE A 82 4.40 12.30 1.72
C ILE A 82 3.38 11.21 1.44
N CYS A 83 3.50 10.09 2.17
CA CYS A 83 2.53 9.02 2.09
C CYS A 83 1.34 9.25 3.01
N PHE A 84 0.15 9.07 2.44
CA PHE A 84 -1.11 8.99 3.16
C PHE A 84 -1.80 7.67 2.84
N THR A 85 -2.22 6.95 3.87
CA THR A 85 -3.17 5.84 3.76
C THR A 85 -4.56 6.35 4.15
N LEU A 86 -5.59 5.85 3.48
CA LEU A 86 -6.97 6.28 3.73
C LEU A 86 -7.88 5.09 3.99
N HIS A 87 -8.67 5.19 5.05
CA HIS A 87 -9.92 4.47 5.19
C HIS A 87 -11.04 5.33 4.61
N CYS A 88 -11.69 4.86 3.56
CA CYS A 88 -12.65 5.62 2.77
C CYS A 88 -14.03 5.64 3.42
N HIS A 89 -14.69 6.80 3.45
CA HIS A 89 -16.10 6.88 3.87
C HIS A 89 -17.06 6.30 2.82
N SER A 90 -16.69 6.35 1.54
CA SER A 90 -17.42 5.68 0.46
C SER A 90 -16.52 5.50 -0.77
N TYR A 91 -16.87 4.54 -1.63
CA TYR A 91 -16.21 4.32 -2.91
C TYR A 91 -16.17 5.59 -3.77
N LYS A 92 -17.29 6.31 -3.88
CA LYS A 92 -17.41 7.51 -4.73
C LYS A 92 -16.42 8.60 -4.32
N LEU A 93 -16.25 8.82 -3.02
CA LEU A 93 -15.36 9.89 -2.53
C LEU A 93 -13.88 9.53 -2.66
N CYS A 94 -13.53 8.25 -2.64
CA CYS A 94 -12.15 7.81 -2.82
C CYS A 94 -11.75 7.54 -4.27
N LYS A 95 -12.70 7.62 -5.21
CA LYS A 95 -12.41 7.45 -6.63
C LYS A 95 -11.29 8.43 -7.04
N PRO A 96 -10.24 7.95 -7.73
CA PRO A 96 -9.18 8.81 -8.23
C PRO A 96 -9.73 9.86 -9.21
N LEU A 97 -9.40 11.12 -8.97
CA LEU A 97 -9.77 12.24 -9.82
C LEU A 97 -8.50 12.93 -10.32
N LYS A 98 -8.30 12.93 -11.64
CA LYS A 98 -7.23 13.69 -12.29
C LYS A 98 -7.40 15.18 -11.98
N ARG A 99 -6.35 15.81 -11.47
CA ARG A 99 -6.34 17.25 -11.16
C ARG A 99 -5.46 18.01 -12.14
N LYS A 100 -5.80 19.28 -12.41
CA LYS A 100 -4.97 20.20 -13.21
C LYS A 100 -4.11 21.06 -12.29
N GLY A 101 -2.93 21.46 -12.76
CA GLY A 101 -2.03 22.40 -12.08
C GLY A 101 -0.76 21.76 -11.49
N LYS A 102 0.29 22.57 -11.36
CA LYS A 102 1.64 22.12 -10.96
C LYS A 102 1.66 21.42 -9.59
N LYS A 103 0.82 21.87 -8.65
CA LYS A 103 0.76 21.32 -7.29
C LYS A 103 0.39 19.83 -7.23
N TYR A 104 -0.20 19.25 -8.28
CA TYR A 104 -0.58 17.84 -8.31
C TYR A 104 0.36 16.97 -9.14
N GLN A 105 1.39 17.53 -9.81
CA GLN A 105 2.24 16.76 -10.72
C GLN A 105 2.88 15.54 -10.05
N ASN A 106 3.30 15.68 -8.79
CA ASN A 106 3.92 14.62 -7.99
C ASN A 106 2.89 13.97 -7.05
N SER A 107 1.72 13.64 -7.58
CA SER A 107 0.64 12.94 -6.86
C SER A 107 0.35 11.59 -7.50
N LEU A 108 0.31 10.51 -6.72
CA LEU A 108 -0.03 9.16 -7.16
C LEU A 108 -1.11 8.60 -6.23
N VAL A 109 -2.16 8.02 -6.80
CA VAL A 109 -3.22 7.31 -6.06
C VAL A 109 -3.33 5.89 -6.58
N VAL A 110 -3.53 4.92 -5.70
CA VAL A 110 -4.00 3.58 -6.06
C VAL A 110 -5.10 3.13 -5.10
N ILE A 111 -6.06 2.39 -5.60
CA ILE A 111 -7.05 1.70 -4.78
C ILE A 111 -6.45 0.34 -4.40
N VAL A 112 -6.21 0.13 -3.11
CA VAL A 112 -5.67 -1.11 -2.53
C VAL A 112 -6.80 -2.05 -2.09
N ARG A 113 -7.94 -1.51 -1.64
CA ARG A 113 -9.14 -2.30 -1.31
C ARG A 113 -10.39 -1.51 -1.64
N MET A 114 -11.40 -2.16 -2.19
CA MET A 114 -12.71 -1.52 -2.42
C MET A 114 -13.40 -1.28 -1.07
N PRO A 115 -13.78 -0.03 -0.74
CA PRO A 115 -14.68 0.22 0.37
C PRO A 115 -16.07 -0.33 0.04
N GLY A 116 -16.69 -0.97 1.02
CA GLY A 116 -18.09 -1.42 0.95
C GLY A 116 -19.10 -0.28 1.02
#